data_AF-A0A9P7D5K4-F1
#
_entry.id   AF-A0A9P7D5K4-F1
#
_cell.length_a   1.000
_cell.length_b   1.000
_cell.length_c   1.000
_cell.angle_alpha   90.00
_cell.angle_beta   90.00
_cell.angle_gamma   90.00
#
_symmetry.space_group_name_H-M   'P 1'
#
loop_
_entity.id
_entity.type
_entity.pdbx_description
1 polymer ?
#
loop_
_entity_poly.entity_id
_entity_poly.type
_entity_poly.pdbx_seq_one_letter_code
_entity_poly.pdbx_strand_id
1 'polypeptide(L)'
;MEARPPENTDTDTFAAPTNTALDARADFFQRHPAITHFTVLALFLTPLAAVPYLLSKRRISALSRRLDELSATTTALRKELKTSATENASGKVELHRTSASLEAARSELIQLRRSLKQLRTECDASETTRRNAMKQLLEERKLTRQAETGIAERLALLPQLGTSLADVAAFMYEVELHHGITSNVIDGHGVERLRRLALKFHIAQSEGPR
;
A
#
# COMPACT_ATOMS: atom_id res chain seq x y z
N MET A 1 -50.05 6.94 -27.79
CA MET A 1 -49.23 7.56 -28.86
C MET A 1 -48.66 6.39 -29.65
N GLU A 2 -48.87 6.15 -30.93
CA GLU A 2 -49.52 6.71 -32.12
C GLU A 2 -49.28 5.58 -33.16
N ALA A 3 -50.04 5.26 -34.21
CA ALA A 3 -51.33 5.66 -34.75
C ALA A 3 -51.78 4.48 -35.68
N ARG A 4 -53.04 4.53 -36.10
CA ARG A 4 -53.85 3.51 -36.78
C ARG A 4 -53.82 3.74 -38.34
N PRO A 5 -54.64 3.09 -39.20
CA PRO A 5 -54.39 1.92 -40.07
C PRO A 5 -54.56 2.23 -41.60
N PRO A 6 -55.40 1.54 -42.42
CA PRO A 6 -55.17 0.39 -43.33
C PRO A 6 -55.43 0.74 -44.83
N GLU A 7 -55.22 -0.20 -45.77
CA GLU A 7 -55.83 -0.06 -47.11
C GLU A 7 -56.13 -1.42 -47.76
N ASN A 8 -57.43 -1.71 -47.83
CA ASN A 8 -58.05 -2.72 -48.69
C ASN A 8 -58.28 -2.08 -50.06
N THR A 9 -58.12 -2.85 -51.13
CA THR A 9 -58.92 -2.67 -52.35
C THR A 9 -59.23 -4.03 -52.96
N ASP A 10 -60.43 -4.51 -52.64
CA ASP A 10 -61.19 -5.43 -53.47
C ASP A 10 -61.81 -4.64 -54.63
N THR A 11 -61.74 -5.16 -55.85
CA THR A 11 -62.68 -4.83 -56.93
C THR A 11 -63.00 -6.10 -57.69
N ASP A 12 -64.14 -6.69 -57.35
CA ASP A 12 -64.94 -7.53 -58.23
C ASP A 12 -65.29 -6.75 -59.51
N THR A 13 -65.27 -7.39 -60.69
CA THR A 13 -66.22 -7.12 -61.78
C THR A 13 -66.23 -8.29 -62.77
N PHE A 14 -67.29 -9.10 -62.66
CA PHE A 14 -68.17 -9.58 -63.72
C PHE A 14 -67.66 -9.57 -65.18
N ALA A 15 -67.65 -10.74 -65.81
CA ALA A 15 -68.53 -11.11 -66.94
C ALA A 15 -67.88 -12.19 -67.82
N ALA A 16 -68.54 -13.36 -67.90
CA ALA A 16 -68.44 -14.22 -69.08
C ALA A 16 -69.26 -13.57 -70.21
N PRO A 17 -68.80 -13.67 -71.47
CA PRO A 17 -69.62 -14.47 -72.39
C PRO A 17 -68.83 -15.25 -73.45
N THR A 18 -69.35 -16.43 -73.76
CA THR A 18 -69.49 -17.08 -75.08
C THR A 18 -68.33 -17.03 -76.09
N ASN A 19 -67.77 -18.22 -76.31
CA ASN A 19 -67.65 -18.95 -77.57
C ASN A 19 -67.41 -18.19 -78.88
N THR A 20 -66.55 -18.85 -79.67
CA THR A 20 -66.38 -18.82 -81.13
C THR A 20 -65.30 -17.89 -81.67
N ALA A 21 -64.56 -18.45 -82.64
CA ALA A 21 -63.54 -17.83 -83.48
C ALA A 21 -62.15 -17.64 -82.82
N LEU A 22 -61.36 -18.72 -82.82
CA LEU A 22 -59.99 -18.71 -83.36
C LEU A 22 -59.46 -20.15 -83.53
N ASP A 23 -60.27 -20.98 -84.20
CA ASP A 23 -59.73 -22.01 -85.11
C ASP A 23 -59.00 -21.30 -86.25
N ALA A 24 -57.77 -20.87 -86.02
CA ALA A 24 -56.85 -20.38 -87.05
C ALA A 24 -55.39 -20.48 -86.60
N ARG A 25 -55.04 -21.57 -85.91
CA ARG A 25 -53.65 -21.80 -85.48
C ARG A 25 -53.11 -23.19 -85.83
N ALA A 26 -53.74 -23.86 -86.80
CA ALA A 26 -53.28 -25.14 -87.33
C ALA A 26 -52.79 -25.11 -88.80
N ASP A 27 -53.04 -24.05 -89.57
CA ASP A 27 -52.73 -24.06 -91.02
C ASP A 27 -51.73 -22.98 -91.46
N PHE A 28 -50.56 -22.93 -90.82
CA PHE A 28 -49.40 -22.19 -91.35
C PHE A 28 -48.30 -23.10 -91.91
N PHE A 29 -48.60 -24.38 -92.17
CA PHE A 29 -47.63 -25.34 -92.69
C PHE A 29 -47.64 -25.53 -94.21
N GLN A 30 -48.38 -24.75 -94.99
CA GLN A 30 -48.38 -24.93 -96.45
C GLN A 30 -48.09 -23.64 -97.22
N ARG A 31 -46.90 -23.64 -97.83
CA ARG A 31 -46.39 -22.77 -98.91
C ARG A 31 -45.52 -21.57 -98.55
N HIS A 32 -44.55 -21.77 -97.66
CA HIS A 32 -43.29 -21.00 -97.72
C HIS A 32 -42.08 -21.90 -97.41
N PRO A 33 -41.37 -22.44 -98.42
CA PRO A 33 -40.19 -23.29 -98.18
C PRO A 33 -39.08 -22.55 -97.41
N ALA A 34 -39.06 -21.21 -97.42
CA ALA A 34 -38.11 -20.42 -96.64
C ALA A 34 -38.31 -20.53 -95.12
N ILE A 35 -39.55 -20.61 -94.62
CA ILE A 35 -39.84 -20.63 -93.16
C ILE A 35 -39.43 -21.97 -92.54
N THR A 36 -39.63 -23.08 -93.26
CA THR A 36 -39.17 -24.40 -92.82
C THR A 36 -37.65 -24.49 -92.76
N HIS A 37 -36.92 -23.79 -93.63
CA HIS A 37 -35.47 -23.69 -93.52
C HIS A 37 -35.03 -22.81 -92.33
N PHE A 38 -35.76 -21.75 -92.00
CA PHE A 38 -35.51 -20.92 -90.80
C PHE A 38 -35.79 -21.68 -89.50
N THR A 39 -36.84 -22.47 -89.41
CA THR A 39 -37.13 -23.26 -88.21
C THR A 39 -36.10 -24.36 -88.01
N VAL A 40 -35.67 -25.03 -89.09
CA VAL A 40 -34.58 -26.02 -89.02
C VAL A 40 -33.27 -25.34 -88.62
N LEU A 41 -32.92 -24.20 -89.21
CA LEU A 41 -31.73 -23.42 -88.81
C LEU A 41 -31.81 -22.96 -87.35
N ALA A 42 -32.95 -22.42 -86.90
CA ALA A 42 -33.14 -22.03 -85.51
C ALA A 42 -33.05 -23.23 -84.56
N LEU A 43 -33.58 -24.39 -84.95
CA LEU A 43 -33.49 -25.62 -84.16
C LEU A 43 -32.05 -26.11 -84.01
N PHE A 44 -31.19 -25.90 -85.01
CA PHE A 44 -29.75 -26.20 -84.92
C PHE A 44 -28.95 -25.09 -84.22
N LEU A 45 -29.34 -23.82 -84.39
CA LEU A 45 -28.65 -22.68 -83.80
C LEU A 45 -28.95 -22.51 -82.30
N THR A 46 -30.16 -22.89 -81.87
CA THR A 46 -30.60 -22.81 -80.47
C THR A 46 -29.73 -23.65 -79.54
N PRO A 47 -29.44 -24.94 -79.77
CA PRO A 47 -28.52 -25.71 -78.92
C PRO A 47 -27.10 -25.17 -79.02
N LEU A 48 -26.68 -24.68 -80.20
CA LEU A 48 -25.36 -24.08 -80.38
C LEU A 48 -25.17 -22.81 -79.51
N ALA A 49 -26.22 -22.03 -79.30
CA ALA A 49 -26.21 -20.85 -78.43
C ALA A 49 -26.57 -21.17 -76.95
N ALA A 50 -27.46 -22.13 -76.71
CA ALA A 50 -27.95 -22.47 -75.37
C ALA A 50 -26.92 -23.22 -74.53
N VAL A 51 -26.12 -24.11 -75.14
CA VAL A 51 -25.07 -24.85 -74.43
C VAL A 51 -24.04 -23.93 -73.79
N PRO A 52 -23.36 -23.01 -74.51
CA PRO A 52 -22.38 -22.11 -73.89
C PRO A 52 -23.03 -21.18 -72.85
N TYR A 53 -24.29 -20.78 -73.05
CA TYR A 53 -25.05 -19.99 -72.07
C TYR A 53 -25.35 -20.76 -70.78
N LEU A 54 -25.72 -22.04 -70.86
CA LEU A 54 -25.95 -22.87 -69.69
C LEU A 54 -24.65 -23.16 -68.93
N LEU A 55 -23.55 -23.39 -69.65
CA LEU A 55 -22.22 -23.55 -69.05
C LEU A 55 -21.76 -22.28 -68.33
N SER A 56 -21.93 -21.10 -68.92
CA SER A 56 -21.58 -19.82 -68.27
C SER A 56 -22.47 -19.57 -67.04
N LYS A 57 -23.78 -19.86 -67.12
CA LYS A 57 -24.70 -19.77 -65.98
C LYS A 57 -24.29 -20.67 -64.81
N ARG A 58 -23.84 -21.90 -65.09
CA ARG A 58 -23.28 -22.80 -64.06
C ARG A 58 -22.02 -22.21 -63.41
N ARG A 59 -21.11 -21.64 -64.20
CA ARG A 59 -19.88 -21.00 -63.68
C ARG A 59 -20.18 -19.78 -62.83
N ILE A 60 -21.12 -18.93 -63.26
CA ILE A 60 -21.55 -17.73 -62.51
C ILE A 60 -22.17 -18.16 -61.16
N SER A 61 -23.01 -19.19 -61.15
CA SER A 61 -23.60 -19.70 -59.90
C SER A 61 -22.56 -20.30 -58.95
N ALA A 62 -21.57 -21.02 -59.48
CA ALA A 62 -20.47 -21.52 -58.67
C ALA A 62 -19.60 -20.38 -58.09
N LEU A 63 -19.37 -19.32 -58.88
CA LEU A 63 -18.64 -18.15 -58.43
C LEU A 63 -19.42 -17.34 -57.38
N SER A 64 -20.74 -17.16 -57.57
CA SER A 64 -21.58 -16.45 -56.60
C SER A 64 -21.57 -17.17 -55.25
N ARG A 65 -21.68 -18.50 -55.24
CA ARG A 65 -21.56 -19.29 -54.00
C ARG A 65 -20.22 -19.11 -53.29
N ARG A 66 -19.11 -19.05 -54.05
CA ARG A 66 -17.78 -18.78 -53.48
C ARG A 66 -17.67 -17.35 -52.96
N LEU A 67 -18.27 -16.37 -53.63
CA LEU A 67 -18.34 -15.00 -53.14
C LEU A 67 -19.17 -14.91 -51.86
N ASP A 68 -20.28 -15.64 -51.77
CA ASP A 68 -21.11 -15.70 -50.56
C ASP A 68 -20.33 -16.33 -49.40
N GLU A 69 -19.61 -17.44 -49.65
CA GLU A 69 -18.74 -18.09 -48.66
C GLU A 69 -17.58 -17.18 -48.22
N LEU A 70 -16.92 -16.49 -49.15
CA LEU A 70 -15.90 -15.50 -48.82
C LEU A 70 -16.48 -14.29 -48.05
N SER A 71 -17.70 -13.86 -48.37
CA SER A 71 -18.38 -12.79 -47.63
C SER A 71 -18.75 -13.24 -46.21
N ALA A 72 -19.17 -14.50 -46.03
CA ALA A 72 -19.45 -15.08 -44.73
C ALA A 72 -18.18 -15.21 -43.87
N THR A 73 -17.08 -15.71 -44.45
CA THR A 73 -15.80 -15.82 -43.73
C THR A 73 -15.21 -14.46 -43.38
N THR A 74 -15.25 -13.48 -44.29
CA THR A 74 -14.76 -12.12 -44.00
C THR A 74 -15.59 -11.41 -42.93
N THR A 75 -16.91 -11.59 -42.89
CA THR A 75 -17.74 -11.05 -41.82
C THR A 75 -17.51 -11.74 -40.48
N ALA A 76 -17.29 -13.06 -40.48
CA ALA A 76 -16.90 -13.82 -39.28
C ALA A 76 -15.55 -13.34 -38.72
N LEU A 77 -14.51 -13.27 -39.55
CA LEU A 77 -13.19 -12.75 -39.15
C LEU A 77 -13.27 -11.30 -38.66
N ARG A 78 -14.09 -10.46 -39.30
CA ARG A 78 -14.30 -9.08 -38.84
C ARG A 78 -14.97 -9.04 -37.47
N LYS A 79 -15.86 -9.97 -37.17
CA LYS A 79 -16.50 -10.09 -35.85
C LYS A 79 -15.47 -10.56 -34.81
N GLU A 80 -14.67 -11.57 -35.11
CA GLU A 80 -13.60 -12.06 -34.23
C GLU A 80 -12.52 -11.01 -33.95
N LEU A 81 -12.11 -10.25 -34.97
CA LEU A 81 -11.18 -9.13 -34.77
C LEU A 81 -11.77 -8.05 -33.87
N LYS A 82 -13.08 -7.76 -34.00
CA LYS A 82 -13.75 -6.82 -33.12
C LYS A 82 -13.82 -7.34 -31.68
N THR A 83 -14.19 -8.60 -31.47
CA THR A 83 -14.25 -9.18 -30.11
C THR A 83 -12.87 -9.24 -29.47
N SER A 84 -11.85 -9.68 -30.22
CA SER A 84 -10.46 -9.70 -29.75
C SER A 84 -9.94 -8.29 -29.46
N ALA A 85 -10.30 -7.29 -30.27
CA ALA A 85 -9.95 -5.90 -30.01
C ALA A 85 -10.59 -5.37 -28.72
N THR A 86 -11.86 -5.71 -28.45
CA THR A 86 -12.55 -5.32 -27.21
C THR A 86 -12.00 -6.02 -25.98
N GLU A 87 -11.66 -7.31 -26.08
CA GLU A 87 -11.04 -8.08 -25.00
C GLU A 87 -9.63 -7.58 -24.67
N ASN A 88 -8.84 -7.24 -25.70
CA ASN A 88 -7.54 -6.61 -25.49
C ASN A 88 -7.67 -5.23 -24.85
N ALA A 89 -8.71 -4.45 -25.20
CA ALA A 89 -8.96 -3.16 -24.57
C ALA A 89 -9.33 -3.32 -23.10
N SER A 90 -10.19 -4.28 -22.73
CA SER A 90 -10.52 -4.56 -21.32
C SER A 90 -9.32 -5.09 -20.55
N GLY A 91 -8.52 -5.98 -21.13
CA GLY A 91 -7.30 -6.51 -20.51
C GLY A 91 -6.28 -5.40 -20.18
N LYS A 92 -6.13 -4.40 -21.05
CA LYS A 92 -5.27 -3.23 -20.76
C LYS A 92 -5.78 -2.42 -19.57
N VAL A 93 -7.09 -2.22 -19.46
CA VAL A 93 -7.69 -1.49 -18.33
C VAL A 93 -7.44 -2.22 -17.01
N GLU A 94 -7.58 -3.54 -16.99
CA GLU A 94 -7.26 -4.37 -15.81
C GLU A 94 -5.77 -4.33 -15.44
N LEU A 95 -4.88 -4.37 -16.44
CA LEU A 95 -3.44 -4.22 -16.21
C LEU A 95 -3.10 -2.85 -15.62
N HIS A 96 -3.70 -1.77 -16.13
CA HIS A 96 -3.54 -0.44 -15.55
C HIS A 96 -4.07 -0.34 -14.11
N ARG A 97 -5.21 -0.99 -13.83
CA ARG A 97 -5.77 -1.03 -12.47
C ARG A 97 -4.89 -1.79 -11.49
N THR A 98 -4.38 -2.95 -11.90
CA THR A 98 -3.49 -3.79 -11.07
C THR A 98 -2.14 -3.11 -10.85
N SER A 99 -1.54 -2.53 -11.88
CA SER A 99 -0.30 -1.74 -11.74
C SER A 99 -0.48 -0.55 -10.81
N ALA A 100 -1.57 0.22 -10.93
CA ALA A 100 -1.87 1.32 -10.01
C ALA A 100 -2.01 0.84 -8.55
N SER A 101 -2.67 -0.30 -8.32
CA SER A 101 -2.78 -0.88 -6.97
C SER A 101 -1.43 -1.34 -6.41
N LEU A 102 -0.55 -1.86 -7.26
CA LEU A 102 0.80 -2.28 -6.88
C LEU A 102 1.69 -1.08 -6.56
N GLU A 103 1.57 0.02 -7.30
CA GLU A 103 2.26 1.28 -6.99
C GLU A 103 1.78 1.88 -5.66
N ALA A 104 0.46 1.86 -5.41
CA ALA A 104 -0.11 2.29 -4.13
C ALA A 104 0.45 1.45 -2.96
N ALA A 105 0.39 0.12 -3.05
CA ALA A 105 0.95 -0.77 -2.04
C ALA A 105 2.46 -0.56 -1.84
N ARG A 106 3.22 -0.32 -2.92
CA ARG A 106 4.65 0.00 -2.83
C ARG A 106 4.89 1.31 -2.09
N SER A 107 4.08 2.32 -2.33
CA SER A 107 4.18 3.61 -1.64
C SER A 107 3.88 3.48 -0.14
N GLU A 108 2.88 2.67 0.23
CA GLU A 108 2.54 2.36 1.63
C GLU A 108 3.68 1.61 2.33
N LEU A 109 4.28 0.62 1.67
CA LEU A 109 5.45 -0.09 2.22
C LEU A 109 6.64 0.85 2.45
N ILE A 110 6.87 1.82 1.55
CA ILE A 110 7.92 2.82 1.72
C ILE A 110 7.61 3.73 2.93
N GLN A 111 6.36 4.16 3.08
CA GLN A 111 5.93 4.96 4.23
C GLN A 111 6.08 4.19 5.54
N LEU A 112 5.58 2.95 5.60
CA LEU A 112 5.69 2.08 6.78
C LEU A 112 7.16 1.85 7.15
N ARG A 113 8.03 1.62 6.17
CA ARG A 113 9.48 1.48 6.41
C ARG A 113 10.10 2.75 6.99
N ARG A 114 9.65 3.94 6.56
CA ARG A 114 10.10 5.22 7.14
C ARG A 114 9.63 5.36 8.58
N SER A 115 8.35 5.06 8.86
CA SER A 115 7.80 5.09 10.22
C SER A 115 8.51 4.13 11.16
N LEU A 116 8.81 2.90 10.72
CA LEU A 116 9.57 1.94 11.52
C LEU A 116 11.01 2.41 11.81
N LYS A 117 11.66 3.05 10.83
CA LYS A 117 12.98 3.63 11.05
C LYS A 117 12.94 4.76 12.07
N GLN A 118 11.94 5.64 11.97
CA GLN A 118 11.76 6.74 12.92
C GLN A 118 11.50 6.21 14.34
N LEU A 119 10.58 5.25 14.48
CA LEU A 119 10.27 4.64 15.78
C LEU A 119 11.49 3.96 16.39
N ARG A 120 12.32 3.31 15.57
CA ARG A 120 13.59 2.71 16.01
C ARG A 120 14.56 3.76 16.53
N THR A 121 14.74 4.87 15.80
CA THR A 121 15.62 5.96 16.26
C THR A 121 15.12 6.62 17.54
N GLU A 122 13.80 6.77 17.71
CA GLU A 122 13.20 7.28 18.95
C GLU A 122 13.40 6.31 20.12
N CYS A 123 13.24 5.01 19.88
CA CYS A 123 13.49 3.98 20.88
C CYS A 123 14.97 3.95 21.31
N ASP A 124 15.90 4.01 20.36
CA ASP A 124 17.34 4.06 20.64
C ASP A 124 17.71 5.34 21.42
N ALA A 125 17.14 6.49 21.06
CA ALA A 125 17.32 7.75 21.79
C ALA A 125 16.76 7.66 23.23
N SER A 126 15.56 7.10 23.40
CA SER A 126 14.96 6.86 24.72
C SER A 126 15.78 5.88 25.56
N GLU A 127 16.34 4.84 24.95
CA GLU A 127 17.18 3.90 25.67
C GLU A 127 18.50 4.54 26.11
N THR A 128 19.13 5.37 25.27
CA THR A 128 20.36 6.06 25.64
C THR A 128 20.14 7.07 26.77
N THR A 129 19.04 7.83 26.76
CA THR A 129 18.70 8.75 27.86
C THR A 129 18.45 7.98 29.15
N ARG A 130 17.71 6.86 29.10
CA ARG A 130 17.48 5.98 30.26
C ARG A 130 18.77 5.40 30.82
N ARG A 131 19.68 4.93 29.95
CA ARG A 131 21.00 4.42 30.37
C ARG A 131 21.85 5.52 31.00
N ASN A 132 21.81 6.75 30.46
CA ASN A 132 22.55 7.88 31.01
C ASN A 132 21.99 8.31 32.37
N ALA A 133 20.66 8.37 32.52
CA ALA A 133 20.01 8.65 33.81
C ALA A 133 20.38 7.59 34.86
N MET A 134 20.39 6.31 34.49
CA MET A 134 20.84 5.23 35.39
C MET A 134 22.30 5.42 35.81
N LYS A 135 23.19 5.77 34.88
CA LYS A 135 24.60 6.05 35.21
C LYS A 135 24.74 7.23 36.16
N GLN A 136 23.99 8.31 35.94
CA GLN A 136 23.99 9.47 36.82
C GLN A 136 23.56 9.11 38.24
N LEU A 137 22.49 8.32 38.40
CA LEU A 137 22.03 7.86 39.72
C LEU A 137 23.07 6.97 40.42
N LEU A 138 23.80 6.16 39.67
CA LEU A 138 24.89 5.33 40.22
C LEU A 138 26.08 6.17 40.67
N GLU A 139 26.47 7.18 39.89
CA GLU A 139 27.55 8.10 40.27
C GLU A 139 27.15 8.97 41.47
N GLU A 140 25.92 9.46 41.51
CA GLU A 140 25.37 10.20 42.65
C GLU A 140 25.43 9.34 43.93
N ARG A 141 24.99 8.08 43.86
CA ARG A 141 25.12 7.14 44.99
C ARG A 141 26.56 6.85 45.42
N LYS A 142 27.52 6.88 44.49
CA LYS A 142 28.94 6.72 44.86
C LYS A 142 29.45 7.94 45.60
N LEU A 143 29.09 9.15 45.13
CA LEU A 143 29.47 10.40 45.78
C LEU A 143 28.86 10.52 47.17
N THR A 144 27.59 10.15 47.36
CA THR A 144 26.98 10.16 48.71
C THR A 144 27.68 9.19 49.65
N ARG A 145 28.00 7.98 49.19
CA ARG A 145 28.77 7.01 49.98
C ARG A 145 30.17 7.52 50.34
N GLN A 146 30.85 8.17 49.41
CA GLN A 146 32.17 8.77 49.67
C GLN A 146 32.09 9.93 50.66
N ALA A 147 31.04 10.75 50.58
CA ALA A 147 30.79 11.81 51.54
C ALA A 147 30.50 11.23 52.94
N GLU A 148 29.70 10.18 53.03
CA GLU A 148 29.42 9.47 54.27
C GLU A 148 30.69 8.87 54.88
N THR A 149 31.55 8.20 54.09
CA THR A 149 32.83 7.67 54.58
C THR A 149 33.77 8.79 55.03
N GLY A 150 33.83 9.91 54.31
CA GLY A 150 34.65 11.06 54.70
C GLY A 150 34.16 11.72 56.00
N ILE A 151 32.85 11.77 56.23
CA ILE A 151 32.28 12.21 57.51
C ILE A 151 32.65 11.22 58.61
N ALA A 152 32.51 9.91 58.37
CA ALA A 152 32.88 8.88 59.34
C ALA A 152 34.37 8.96 59.73
N GLU A 153 35.27 9.18 58.77
CA GLU A 153 36.71 9.39 59.02
C GLU A 153 36.96 10.64 59.88
N ARG A 154 36.30 11.76 59.59
CA ARG A 154 36.42 12.98 60.41
C ARG A 154 35.88 12.77 61.82
N LEU A 155 34.77 12.05 61.96
CA LEU A 155 34.22 11.69 63.26
C LEU A 155 35.15 10.74 64.02
N ALA A 156 35.88 9.86 63.32
CA ALA A 156 36.88 8.98 63.93
C ALA A 156 38.12 9.73 64.48
N LEU A 157 38.37 10.98 64.06
CA LEU A 157 39.44 11.83 64.60
C LEU A 157 39.04 12.60 65.87
N LEU A 158 37.73 12.80 66.11
CA LEU A 158 37.23 13.50 67.30
C LEU A 158 37.76 12.92 68.64
N PRO A 159 37.90 11.59 68.81
CA PRO A 159 38.47 11.02 70.04
C PRO A 159 39.92 11.42 70.27
N GLN A 160 40.76 11.42 69.22
CA GLN A 160 42.16 11.84 69.33
C GLN A 160 42.27 13.31 69.75
N LEU A 161 41.41 14.18 69.21
CA LEU A 161 41.29 15.56 69.68
C LEU A 161 40.83 15.64 71.14
N GLY A 162 39.84 14.82 71.54
CA GLY A 162 39.36 14.75 72.92
C GLY A 162 40.46 14.38 73.92
N THR A 163 41.28 13.37 73.60
CA THR A 163 42.43 12.97 74.42
C THR A 163 43.48 14.09 74.50
N SER A 164 43.89 14.64 73.35
CA SER A 164 44.87 15.74 73.32
C SER A 164 44.39 16.98 74.10
N LEU A 165 43.10 17.31 74.04
CA LEU A 165 42.51 18.42 74.79
C LEU A 165 42.52 18.15 76.31
N ALA A 166 42.25 16.90 76.71
CA ALA A 166 42.33 16.48 78.10
C ALA A 166 43.77 16.58 78.64
N ASP A 167 44.76 16.17 77.83
CA ASP A 167 46.18 16.25 78.18
C ASP A 167 46.64 17.71 78.32
N VAL A 168 46.23 18.60 77.40
CA VAL A 168 46.51 20.05 77.50
C VAL A 168 45.86 20.65 78.74
N ALA A 169 44.61 20.29 79.05
CA ALA A 169 43.93 20.77 80.26
C ALA A 169 44.63 20.29 81.53
N ALA A 170 45.10 19.04 81.56
CA ALA A 170 45.88 18.50 82.67
C ALA A 170 47.23 19.24 82.84
N PHE A 171 47.94 19.49 81.74
CA PHE A 171 49.19 20.25 81.74
C PHE A 171 48.98 21.70 82.20
N MET A 172 47.97 22.41 81.69
CA MET A 172 47.67 23.78 82.11
C MET A 172 47.39 23.84 83.62
N TYR A 173 46.62 22.88 84.14
CA TYR A 173 46.35 22.77 85.57
C TYR A 173 47.63 22.54 86.39
N GLU A 174 48.53 21.67 85.92
CA GLU A 174 49.82 21.40 86.55
C GLU A 174 50.74 22.63 86.53
N VAL A 175 50.77 23.38 85.42
CA VAL A 175 51.53 24.63 85.29
C VAL A 175 51.00 25.71 86.24
N GLU A 176 49.68 25.87 86.35
CA GLU A 176 49.04 26.79 87.31
C GLU A 176 49.42 26.41 88.74
N LEU A 177 49.42 25.11 89.06
CA LEU A 177 49.80 24.60 90.37
C LEU A 177 51.28 24.92 90.70
N HIS A 178 52.18 24.74 89.74
CA HIS A 178 53.62 24.98 89.95
C HIS A 178 54.01 26.45 90.07
N HIS A 179 53.32 27.37 89.37
CA HIS A 179 53.66 28.79 89.41
C HIS A 179 53.01 29.55 90.55
N GLY A 180 52.16 28.91 91.36
CA GLY A 180 51.45 29.58 92.47
C GLY A 180 50.51 30.71 92.00
N ILE A 181 50.24 30.78 90.70
CA ILE A 181 49.25 31.68 90.11
C ILE A 181 47.91 31.03 90.38
N THR A 182 47.45 31.12 91.63
CA THR A 182 46.07 30.78 91.94
C THR A 182 45.21 31.70 91.08
N SER A 183 44.48 31.12 90.12
CA SER A 183 43.64 31.83 89.16
C SER A 183 42.72 32.80 89.92
N ASN A 184 43.13 34.06 90.02
CA ASN A 184 42.36 35.08 90.69
C ASN A 184 41.49 35.73 89.60
N VAL A 185 40.24 35.29 89.58
CA VAL A 185 39.04 36.00 89.09
C VAL A 185 38.82 36.13 87.59
N ILE A 186 39.82 36.07 86.68
CA ILE A 186 39.53 36.40 85.26
C ILE A 186 39.37 35.19 84.32
N ASP A 187 40.01 34.02 84.56
CA ASP A 187 39.87 32.90 83.60
C ASP A 187 39.98 31.46 84.13
N GLY A 188 39.75 31.19 85.42
CA GLY A 188 39.72 29.82 85.98
C GLY A 188 38.69 28.87 85.33
N HIS A 189 37.78 29.41 84.52
CA HIS A 189 36.85 28.63 83.72
C HIS A 189 37.47 28.09 82.41
N GLY A 190 38.65 28.54 81.99
CA GLY A 190 39.32 28.06 80.77
C GLY A 190 39.62 26.56 80.84
N VAL A 191 40.37 26.14 81.86
CA VAL A 191 40.76 24.73 82.07
C VAL A 191 39.54 23.82 82.23
N GLU A 192 38.54 24.25 83.01
CA GLU A 192 37.34 23.46 83.23
C GLU A 192 36.42 23.39 82.00
N ARG A 193 36.42 24.42 81.14
CA ARG A 193 35.75 24.38 79.83
C ARG A 193 36.43 23.39 78.89
N LEU A 194 37.77 23.33 78.87
CA LEU A 194 38.52 22.36 78.08
C LEU A 194 38.24 20.93 78.56
N ARG A 195 38.23 20.70 79.87
CA ARG A 195 37.92 19.39 80.48
C ARG A 195 36.50 18.93 80.15
N ARG A 196 35.49 19.82 80.26
CA ARG A 196 34.11 19.52 79.86
C ARG A 196 33.97 19.27 78.36
N LEU A 197 34.72 19.98 77.51
CA LEU A 197 34.73 19.74 76.07
C LEU A 197 35.31 18.37 75.73
N ALA A 198 36.44 17.99 76.34
CA ALA A 198 37.03 16.67 76.17
C ALA A 198 36.07 15.56 76.60
N LEU A 199 35.39 15.73 77.74
CA LEU A 199 34.41 14.78 78.26
C LEU A 199 33.18 14.65 77.32
N LYS A 200 32.71 15.76 76.74
CA LYS A 200 31.65 15.74 75.73
C LYS A 200 32.05 14.97 74.47
N PHE A 201 33.28 15.12 73.99
CA PHE A 201 33.78 14.35 72.84
C PHE A 201 33.87 12.85 73.16
N HIS A 202 34.23 12.49 74.39
CA HIS A 202 34.30 11.09 74.83
C HIS A 202 32.90 10.46 74.99
N ILE A 203 31.92 11.20 75.52
CA ILE A 203 30.52 10.73 75.64
C ILE A 203 29.90 10.56 74.26
N ALA A 204 30.08 11.54 73.37
CA ALA A 204 29.56 11.47 72.00
C ALA A 204 30.11 10.26 71.22
N GLN A 205 31.30 9.77 71.58
CA GLN A 205 31.87 8.52 71.04
C GLN A 205 31.15 7.27 71.57
N SER A 206 30.75 7.26 72.85
CA SER A 206 30.05 6.13 73.45
C SER A 206 28.61 5.94 72.94
N GLU A 207 28.02 7.01 72.38
CA GLU A 207 26.67 7.02 71.81
C GLU A 207 26.63 6.88 70.28
N GLY A 208 27.74 6.49 69.65
CA GLY A 208 27.84 6.32 68.19
C GLY A 208 26.70 5.47 67.59
N PRO A 209 26.27 5.78 66.36
CA PRO A 209 25.02 5.29 65.79
C PRO A 209 25.05 3.77 65.63
N ARG A 210 24.09 3.08 66.26
CA ARG A 210 23.81 1.65 66.06
C ARG A 210 23.10 1.40 64.74
#